data_AF-A0A9D7CQV1-F1
#
_entry.id   AF-A0A9D7CQV1-F1
#
_cell.length_a   1.000
_cell.length_b   1.000
_cell.length_c   1.000
_cell.angle_alpha   90.00
_cell.angle_beta   90.00
_cell.angle_gamma   90.00
#
_symmetry.space_group_name_H-M   'P 1'
#
loop_
_entity.id
_entity.type
_entity.pdbx_description
1 polymer ?
#
loop_
_entity_poly.entity_id
_entity_poly.type
_entity_poly.pdbx_seq_one_letter_code
_entity_poly.pdbx_strand_id
1 'polypeptide(L)'
;MALVSEGLASGVAEIATLLGGAVDVDFDLSVFIQIGLFLLLLVIVKPMLIDPMLKLFEERERRIEGAKLDARKMDEESAGALSKFESEMAKVRSSANAERDKVRGEALKAESELLSKVREKSAAKLDAGRKTTAEEVKKARQGLEAEARELGRLLASRALGREVHE
;
A
#
# COMPACT_ATOMS: atom_id res chain seq x y z
N MET A 1 -56.41 19.49 -53.94
CA MET A 1 -54.95 19.29 -53.81
C MET A 1 -54.14 19.99 -54.91
N ALA A 2 -54.74 20.91 -55.70
CA ALA A 2 -54.04 21.63 -56.79
C ALA A 2 -53.60 23.06 -56.41
N LEU A 3 -54.28 23.73 -55.46
CA LEU A 3 -54.03 25.15 -55.13
C LEU A 3 -52.79 25.42 -54.26
N VAL A 4 -52.23 24.43 -53.56
CA VAL A 4 -51.04 24.60 -52.71
C VAL A 4 -49.73 24.45 -53.50
N SER A 5 -49.79 23.75 -54.65
CA SER A 5 -48.63 23.52 -55.52
C SER A 5 -48.24 24.77 -56.31
N GLU A 6 -49.21 25.60 -56.72
CA GLU A 6 -48.98 26.76 -57.58
C GLU A 6 -48.38 27.95 -56.81
N GLY A 7 -48.75 28.15 -55.55
CA GLY A 7 -48.23 29.26 -54.72
C GLY A 7 -46.79 29.07 -54.24
N LEU A 8 -46.33 27.82 -54.07
CA LEU A 8 -44.94 27.54 -53.75
C LEU A 8 -44.04 27.67 -55.00
N ALA A 9 -44.57 27.28 -56.17
CA ALA A 9 -43.86 27.41 -57.45
C ALA A 9 -43.70 28.87 -57.89
N SER A 10 -44.72 29.72 -57.68
CA SER A 10 -44.63 31.14 -58.02
C SER A 10 -43.67 31.90 -57.10
N GLY A 11 -43.67 31.63 -55.79
CA GLY A 11 -42.75 32.29 -54.86
C GLY A 11 -41.28 31.91 -55.07
N VAL A 12 -41.01 30.64 -55.41
CA VAL A 12 -39.65 30.20 -55.77
C VAL A 12 -39.24 30.76 -57.13
N ALA A 13 -40.18 30.90 -58.08
CA ALA A 13 -39.91 31.53 -59.38
C ALA A 13 -39.67 33.04 -59.26
N GLU A 14 -40.36 33.74 -58.34
CA GLU A 14 -40.15 35.17 -58.07
C GLU A 14 -38.81 35.41 -57.37
N ILE A 15 -38.44 34.55 -56.42
CA ILE A 15 -37.11 34.55 -55.81
C ILE A 15 -36.04 34.17 -56.84
N ALA A 16 -36.31 33.21 -57.74
CA ALA A 16 -35.38 32.81 -58.80
C ALA A 16 -35.27 33.82 -59.94
N THR A 17 -36.26 34.67 -60.19
CA THR A 17 -36.19 35.78 -61.15
C THR A 17 -35.60 37.05 -60.52
N LEU A 18 -35.82 37.30 -59.23
CA LEU A 18 -35.06 38.28 -58.45
C LEU A 18 -33.57 37.89 -58.30
N LEU A 19 -33.27 36.59 -58.20
CA LEU A 19 -31.91 36.05 -58.20
C LEU A 19 -31.38 35.73 -59.61
N GLY A 20 -32.25 35.78 -60.62
CA GLY A 20 -32.00 35.33 -62.00
C GLY A 20 -32.05 36.46 -63.01
N GLY A 21 -31.54 37.63 -62.62
CA GLY A 21 -31.00 38.54 -63.62
C GLY A 21 -29.86 37.81 -64.32
N ALA A 22 -30.08 37.37 -65.56
CA ALA A 22 -29.01 36.92 -66.43
C ALA A 22 -27.97 38.04 -66.48
N VAL A 23 -26.84 37.83 -65.80
CA VAL A 23 -25.68 38.69 -65.97
C VAL A 23 -25.17 38.36 -67.36
N ASP A 24 -25.55 39.16 -68.34
CA ASP A 24 -24.84 39.20 -69.62
C ASP A 24 -23.41 39.65 -69.28
N VAL A 25 -22.49 38.68 -69.18
CA VAL A 25 -21.07 38.93 -68.90
C VAL A 25 -20.43 39.43 -70.19
N ASP A 26 -20.75 40.67 -70.53
CA ASP A 26 -19.87 41.48 -71.35
C ASP A 26 -18.70 41.95 -70.46
N PHE A 27 -17.48 41.88 -70.98
CA PHE A 27 -16.25 42.26 -70.28
C PHE A 27 -16.14 43.79 -70.12
N ASP A 28 -17.08 44.38 -69.39
CA ASP A 28 -17.23 45.81 -69.15
C ASP A 28 -16.96 46.19 -67.69
N LEU A 29 -16.87 47.51 -67.43
CA LEU A 29 -16.58 48.10 -66.11
C LEU A 29 -17.49 47.58 -64.98
N SER A 30 -18.69 47.10 -65.31
CA SER A 30 -19.65 46.45 -64.40
C SER A 30 -19.08 45.19 -63.73
N VAL A 31 -18.32 44.36 -64.45
CA VAL A 31 -17.70 43.14 -63.92
C VAL A 31 -16.64 43.49 -62.87
N PHE A 32 -15.85 44.54 -63.11
CA PHE A 32 -14.87 45.02 -62.13
C PHE A 32 -15.55 45.57 -60.87
N ILE A 33 -16.68 46.28 -61.01
CA ILE A 33 -17.48 46.75 -59.88
C ILE A 33 -18.07 45.57 -59.10
N GLN A 34 -18.57 44.54 -59.78
CA GLN A 34 -19.13 43.34 -59.16
C GLN A 34 -18.05 42.53 -58.40
N ILE A 35 -16.86 42.38 -58.98
CA ILE A 35 -15.70 41.76 -58.31
C ILE A 35 -15.29 42.58 -57.08
N GLY A 36 -15.25 43.91 -57.21
CA GLY A 36 -14.96 44.81 -56.08
C GLY A 36 -15.98 44.67 -54.95
N LEU A 37 -17.27 44.60 -55.28
CA LEU A 37 -18.34 44.38 -54.31
C LEU A 37 -18.26 42.99 -53.65
N PHE A 38 -17.94 41.95 -54.43
CA PHE A 38 -17.74 40.60 -53.92
C PHE A 38 -16.53 40.52 -52.97
N LEU A 39 -15.41 41.15 -53.35
CA LEU A 39 -14.21 41.22 -52.51
C LEU A 39 -14.48 42.02 -51.23
N LEU A 40 -15.20 43.14 -51.32
CA LEU A 40 -15.63 43.92 -50.17
C LEU A 40 -16.49 43.07 -49.23
N LEU A 41 -17.47 42.34 -49.76
CA LEU A 41 -18.31 41.42 -49.00
C LEU A 41 -17.46 40.33 -48.32
N LEU A 42 -16.53 39.71 -49.04
CA LEU A 42 -15.65 38.68 -48.49
C LEU A 42 -14.77 39.23 -47.36
N VAL A 43 -14.22 40.44 -47.54
CA VAL A 43 -13.41 41.13 -46.51
C VAL A 43 -14.24 41.43 -45.26
N ILE A 44 -15.54 41.74 -45.40
CA ILE A 44 -16.45 41.97 -44.27
C ILE A 44 -16.86 40.65 -43.60
N VAL A 45 -17.20 39.63 -44.38
CA VAL A 45 -17.69 38.33 -43.88
C VAL A 45 -16.57 37.51 -43.23
N LYS A 46 -15.33 37.60 -43.73
CA LYS A 46 -14.18 36.88 -43.17
C LYS A 46 -14.02 37.09 -41.65
N PRO A 47 -13.88 38.33 -41.13
CA PRO A 47 -13.76 38.55 -39.68
C PRO A 47 -15.09 38.37 -38.94
N MET A 48 -16.23 38.56 -39.61
CA MET A 48 -17.54 38.50 -38.97
C MET A 48 -18.05 37.07 -38.77
N LEU A 49 -17.70 36.14 -39.66
CA LEU A 49 -18.31 34.81 -39.70
C LEU A 49 -17.29 33.66 -39.78
N ILE A 50 -16.26 33.78 -40.63
CA ILE A 50 -15.29 32.69 -40.83
C ILE A 50 -14.39 32.58 -39.60
N ASP A 51 -13.70 33.65 -39.23
CA ASP A 51 -12.77 33.69 -38.10
C ASP A 51 -13.42 33.27 -36.76
N PRO A 52 -14.64 33.72 -36.38
CA PRO A 52 -15.28 33.27 -35.13
C PRO A 52 -15.75 31.81 -35.17
N MET A 53 -16.18 31.29 -36.34
CA MET A 53 -16.56 29.89 -36.47
C MET A 53 -15.36 28.96 -36.32
N LEU A 54 -14.23 29.29 -36.95
CA LEU A 54 -12.98 28.54 -36.78
C LEU A 54 -12.50 28.55 -35.33
N LYS A 55 -12.50 29.72 -34.66
CA LYS A 55 -12.16 29.81 -33.24
C LYS A 55 -13.06 28.94 -32.37
N LEU A 56 -14.36 28.88 -32.65
CA LEU A 56 -15.30 28.04 -31.90
C LEU A 56 -15.01 26.55 -32.08
N PHE A 57 -14.63 26.12 -33.29
CA PHE A 57 -14.24 24.74 -33.55
C PHE A 57 -12.91 24.38 -32.86
N GLU A 58 -11.89 25.24 -32.99
CA GLU A 58 -10.62 25.06 -32.28
C GLU A 58 -10.82 25.01 -30.75
N GLU A 59 -11.69 25.86 -30.21
CA GLU A 59 -11.99 25.87 -28.79
C GLU A 59 -12.71 24.59 -28.33
N ARG A 60 -13.64 24.07 -29.14
CA ARG A 60 -14.31 22.79 -28.85
C ARG A 60 -13.33 21.62 -28.92
N GLU A 61 -12.51 21.58 -29.96
CA GLU A 61 -11.49 20.54 -30.14
C GLU A 61 -10.48 20.58 -29.00
N ARG A 62 -9.95 21.76 -28.67
CA ARG A 62 -9.04 21.98 -27.55
C ARG A 62 -9.67 21.58 -26.20
N ARG A 63 -10.95 21.87 -25.97
CA ARG A 63 -11.63 21.45 -24.72
C ARG A 63 -11.82 19.94 -24.66
N ILE A 64 -12.17 19.29 -25.78
CA ILE A 64 -12.40 17.84 -25.81
C ILE A 64 -11.07 17.09 -25.70
N GLU A 65 -10.08 17.47 -26.49
CA GLU A 65 -8.74 16.86 -26.44
C GLU A 65 -8.05 17.18 -25.12
N GLY A 66 -8.16 18.41 -24.63
CA GLY A 66 -7.62 18.83 -23.34
C GLY A 66 -8.24 18.04 -22.19
N ALA A 67 -9.58 17.94 -22.13
CA ALA A 67 -10.26 17.15 -21.10
C ALA A 67 -9.88 15.66 -21.17
N LYS A 68 -9.68 15.10 -22.37
CA LYS A 68 -9.25 13.70 -22.54
C LYS A 68 -7.80 13.49 -22.11
N LEU A 69 -6.92 14.45 -22.39
CA LEU A 69 -5.52 14.44 -21.94
C LEU A 69 -5.43 14.58 -20.42
N ASP A 70 -6.20 15.49 -19.85
CA ASP A 70 -6.23 15.72 -18.40
C ASP A 70 -6.81 14.49 -17.67
N ALA A 71 -7.88 13.88 -18.18
CA ALA A 71 -8.40 12.63 -17.64
C ALA A 71 -7.34 11.51 -17.67
N ARG A 72 -6.63 11.34 -18.80
CA ARG A 72 -5.54 10.34 -18.90
C ARG A 72 -4.41 10.61 -17.92
N LYS A 73 -4.00 11.88 -17.75
CA LYS A 73 -2.98 12.24 -16.76
C LYS A 73 -3.45 11.95 -15.34
N MET A 74 -4.70 12.26 -15.01
CA MET A 74 -5.25 11.96 -13.69
C MET A 74 -5.32 10.45 -13.44
N ASP A 75 -5.66 9.65 -14.46
CA ASP A 75 -5.64 8.19 -14.37
C ASP A 75 -4.21 7.65 -14.17
N GLU A 76 -3.23 8.16 -14.93
CA GLU A 76 -1.81 7.78 -14.80
C GLU A 76 -1.23 8.19 -13.44
N GLU A 77 -1.55 9.40 -12.95
CA GLU A 77 -1.14 9.87 -11.62
C GLU A 77 -1.77 9.03 -10.51
N SER A 78 -3.06 8.68 -10.65
CA SER A 78 -3.76 7.82 -9.69
C SER A 78 -3.17 6.41 -9.68
N ALA A 79 -2.91 5.83 -10.85
CA ALA A 79 -2.26 4.53 -10.97
C ALA A 79 -0.84 4.55 -10.39
N GLY A 80 -0.08 5.61 -10.65
CA GLY A 80 1.25 5.80 -10.08
C GLY A 80 1.23 5.98 -8.56
N ALA A 81 0.27 6.73 -8.02
CA ALA A 81 0.07 6.89 -6.59
C ALA A 81 -0.33 5.57 -5.92
N LEU A 82 -1.23 4.79 -6.54
CA LEU A 82 -1.62 3.47 -6.05
C LEU A 82 -0.43 2.51 -6.02
N SER A 83 0.34 2.45 -7.10
CA SER A 83 1.53 1.59 -7.18
C SER A 83 2.59 1.97 -6.12
N LYS A 84 2.83 3.27 -5.91
CA LYS A 84 3.71 3.75 -4.83
C LYS A 84 3.18 3.34 -3.46
N PHE A 85 1.89 3.52 -3.21
CA PHE A 85 1.26 3.14 -1.95
C PHE A 85 1.38 1.63 -1.69
N GLU A 86 1.10 0.80 -2.69
CA GLU A 86 1.24 -0.66 -2.59
C GLU A 86 2.70 -1.07 -2.35
N SER A 87 3.66 -0.45 -3.03
CA SER A 87 5.09 -0.70 -2.81
C SER A 87 5.53 -0.34 -1.40
N GLU A 88 5.14 0.84 -0.90
CA GLU A 88 5.46 1.26 0.47
C GLU A 88 4.79 0.35 1.50
N MET A 89 3.53 -0.04 1.29
CA MET A 89 2.84 -1.00 2.16
C MET A 89 3.51 -2.38 2.16
N ALA A 90 4.00 -2.85 1.01
CA ALA A 90 4.75 -4.09 0.92
C ALA A 90 6.09 -4.01 1.68
N LYS A 91 6.83 -2.89 1.55
CA LYS A 91 8.07 -2.63 2.30
C LYS A 91 7.83 -2.58 3.81
N VAL A 92 6.77 -1.88 4.24
CA VAL A 92 6.39 -1.81 5.67
C VAL A 92 6.03 -3.19 6.20
N ARG A 93 5.25 -3.99 5.46
CA ARG A 93 4.94 -5.38 5.87
C ARG A 93 6.19 -6.25 5.95
N SER A 94 7.08 -6.15 4.97
CA SER A 94 8.34 -6.91 4.93
C SER A 94 9.25 -6.55 6.11
N SER A 95 9.47 -5.25 6.36
CA SER A 95 10.27 -4.79 7.50
C SER A 95 9.64 -5.14 8.85
N ALA A 96 8.32 -5.02 8.99
CA ALA A 96 7.62 -5.43 10.21
C ALA A 96 7.74 -6.94 10.47
N ASN A 97 7.65 -7.78 9.43
CA ASN A 97 7.85 -9.22 9.56
C ASN A 97 9.31 -9.55 9.91
N ALA A 98 10.28 -8.91 9.26
CA ALA A 98 11.69 -9.09 9.58
C ALA A 98 12.01 -8.72 11.03
N GLU A 99 11.45 -7.61 11.52
CA GLU A 99 11.63 -7.19 12.92
C GLU A 99 10.95 -8.16 13.89
N ARG A 100 9.73 -8.62 13.57
CA ARG A 100 9.05 -9.66 14.36
C ARG A 100 9.86 -10.95 14.45
N ASP A 101 10.44 -11.39 13.34
CA ASP A 101 11.22 -12.62 13.29
C ASP A 101 12.56 -12.45 14.02
N LYS A 102 13.17 -11.26 13.96
CA LYS A 102 14.34 -10.90 14.75
C LYS A 102 14.04 -10.95 16.25
N VAL A 103 12.98 -10.28 16.70
CA VAL A 103 12.54 -10.30 18.11
C VAL A 103 12.23 -11.71 18.58
N ARG A 104 11.56 -12.52 17.76
CA ARG A 104 11.33 -13.95 18.07
C ARG A 104 12.63 -14.73 18.18
N GLY A 105 13.56 -14.53 17.26
CA GLY A 105 14.87 -15.19 17.29
C GLY A 105 15.68 -14.82 18.53
N GLU A 106 15.67 -13.54 18.91
CA GLU A 106 16.30 -13.06 20.16
C GLU A 106 15.62 -13.63 21.40
N ALA A 107 14.28 -13.69 21.43
CA ALA A 107 13.53 -14.28 22.53
C ALA A 107 13.85 -15.78 22.71
N LEU A 108 13.91 -16.56 21.61
CA LEU A 108 14.26 -17.98 21.66
C LEU A 108 15.69 -18.21 22.14
N LYS A 109 16.64 -17.34 21.72
CA LYS A 109 18.02 -17.40 22.23
C LYS A 109 18.08 -17.10 23.72
N ALA A 110 17.42 -16.03 24.16
CA ALA A 110 17.37 -15.64 25.57
C ALA A 110 16.70 -16.72 26.44
N GLU A 111 15.63 -17.34 25.94
CA GLU A 111 14.97 -18.47 26.59
C GLU A 111 15.91 -19.67 26.73
N SER A 112 16.60 -20.06 25.66
CA SER A 112 17.56 -21.15 25.67
C SER A 112 18.71 -20.89 26.66
N GLU A 113 19.26 -19.68 26.66
CA GLU A 113 20.31 -19.28 27.61
C GLU A 113 19.81 -19.32 29.06
N LEU A 114 18.60 -18.83 29.32
CA LEU A 114 18.01 -18.85 30.64
C LEU A 114 17.77 -20.29 31.11
N LEU A 115 17.22 -21.15 30.25
CA LEU A 115 17.02 -22.56 30.53
C LEU A 115 18.35 -23.28 30.82
N SER A 116 19.41 -23.00 30.07
CA SER A 116 20.74 -23.57 30.32
C SER A 116 21.27 -23.13 31.70
N LYS A 117 21.20 -21.83 32.00
CA LYS A 117 21.62 -21.29 33.31
C LYS A 117 20.82 -21.90 34.47
N VAL A 118 19.52 -22.10 34.31
CA VAL A 118 18.67 -22.74 35.33
C VAL A 118 19.03 -24.21 35.50
N ARG A 119 19.29 -24.94 34.40
CA ARG A 119 19.73 -26.35 34.45
C ARG A 119 21.07 -26.48 35.17
N GLU A 120 22.05 -25.65 34.83
CA GLU A 120 23.36 -25.62 35.50
C GLU A 120 23.23 -25.31 36.99
N LYS A 121 22.47 -24.27 37.36
CA LYS A 121 22.21 -23.94 38.77
C LYS A 121 21.50 -25.06 39.52
N SER A 122 20.57 -25.75 38.88
CA SER A 122 19.84 -26.87 39.47
C SER A 122 20.74 -28.09 39.67
N ALA A 123 21.58 -28.41 38.68
CA ALA A 123 22.58 -29.48 38.79
C ALA A 123 23.58 -29.17 39.91
N ALA A 124 24.09 -27.94 39.97
CA ALA A 124 25.00 -27.51 41.04
C ALA A 124 24.36 -27.59 42.43
N LYS A 125 23.08 -27.19 42.57
CA LYS A 125 22.33 -27.34 43.82
C LYS A 125 22.12 -28.80 44.20
N LEU A 126 21.82 -29.67 43.23
CA LEU A 126 21.62 -31.10 43.48
C LEU A 126 22.92 -31.76 43.93
N ASP A 127 24.05 -31.43 43.29
CA ASP A 127 25.35 -31.95 43.67
C ASP A 127 25.81 -31.44 45.03
N ALA A 128 25.58 -30.16 45.33
CA ALA A 128 25.82 -29.60 46.66
C ALA A 128 24.97 -30.32 47.72
N GLY A 129 23.67 -30.50 47.46
CA GLY A 129 22.76 -31.23 48.36
C GLY A 129 23.18 -32.68 48.58
N ARG A 130 23.61 -33.38 47.53
CA ARG A 130 24.14 -34.76 47.65
C ARG A 130 25.39 -34.82 48.54
N LYS A 131 26.29 -33.85 48.41
CA LYS A 131 27.50 -33.76 49.25
C LYS A 131 27.13 -33.50 50.72
N THR A 132 26.25 -32.54 51.00
CA THR A 132 25.82 -32.25 52.36
C THR A 132 25.10 -33.44 53.00
N THR A 133 24.19 -34.11 52.27
CA THR A 133 23.53 -35.33 52.75
C THR A 133 24.54 -36.44 53.04
N ALA A 134 25.53 -36.64 52.18
CA ALA A 134 26.57 -37.66 52.42
C ALA A 134 27.40 -37.35 53.67
N GLU A 135 27.73 -36.08 53.92
CA GLU A 135 28.41 -35.65 55.13
C GLU A 135 27.55 -35.83 56.38
N GLU A 136 26.27 -35.48 56.33
CA GLU A 136 25.32 -35.69 57.42
C GLU A 136 25.13 -37.17 57.74
N VAL A 137 25.00 -38.03 56.73
CA VAL A 137 24.93 -39.49 56.92
C VAL A 137 26.20 -40.02 57.59
N LYS A 138 27.38 -39.52 57.18
CA LYS A 138 28.65 -39.93 57.81
C LYS A 138 28.71 -39.50 59.27
N LYS A 139 28.31 -38.26 59.59
CA LYS A 139 28.25 -37.77 60.98
C LYS A 139 27.25 -38.56 61.83
N ALA A 140 26.05 -38.80 61.30
CA ALA A 140 25.02 -39.59 61.97
C ALA A 140 25.48 -41.01 62.25
N ARG A 141 26.14 -41.68 61.29
CA ARG A 141 26.73 -43.02 61.50
C ARG A 141 27.79 -43.01 62.61
N GLN A 142 28.67 -42.02 62.63
CA GLN A 142 29.69 -41.90 63.68
C GLN A 142 29.07 -41.69 65.08
N GLY A 143 28.01 -40.86 65.16
CA GLY A 143 27.25 -40.67 66.40
C GLY A 143 26.57 -41.96 66.87
N LEU A 144 25.89 -42.66 65.96
CA LEU A 144 25.25 -43.95 66.27
C LEU A 144 26.26 -45.03 66.67
N GLU A 145 27.45 -45.08 66.07
CA GLU A 145 28.51 -46.01 66.50
C GLU A 145 29.01 -45.70 67.93
N ALA A 146 29.11 -44.42 68.31
CA ALA A 146 29.49 -44.02 69.65
C ALA A 146 28.40 -44.41 70.67
N GLU A 147 27.14 -44.11 70.37
CA GLU A 147 25.99 -44.50 71.20
C GLU A 147 25.84 -46.02 71.30
N ALA A 148 26.06 -46.75 70.22
CA ALA A 148 26.01 -48.21 70.21
C ALA A 148 27.10 -48.85 71.10
N ARG A 149 28.30 -48.26 71.16
CA ARG A 149 29.36 -48.72 72.09
C ARG A 149 29.00 -48.47 73.55
N GLU A 150 28.42 -47.30 73.85
CA GLU A 150 27.90 -46.96 75.18
C GLU A 150 26.79 -47.93 75.62
N LEU A 151 25.77 -48.12 74.78
CA LEU A 151 24.69 -49.08 75.04
C LEU A 151 25.22 -50.52 75.16
N GLY A 152 26.20 -50.91 74.34
CA GLY A 152 26.86 -52.21 74.43
C GLY A 152 27.58 -52.41 75.77
N ARG A 153 28.30 -51.39 76.28
CA ARG A 153 28.93 -51.41 77.61
C ARG A 153 27.89 -51.53 78.72
N LEU A 154 26.79 -50.78 78.64
CA LEU A 154 25.66 -50.86 79.57
C LEU A 154 24.99 -52.24 79.58
N LEU A 155 24.79 -52.86 78.41
CA LEU A 155 24.25 -54.21 78.30
C LEU A 155 25.22 -55.26 78.86
N ALA A 156 26.51 -55.15 78.54
CA ALA A 156 27.53 -56.07 79.04
C ALA A 156 27.67 -56.00 80.57
N SER A 157 27.65 -54.80 81.15
CA SER A 157 27.69 -54.62 82.62
C SER A 157 26.44 -55.17 83.30
N ARG A 158 25.26 -55.01 82.69
CA ARG A 158 23.99 -55.57 83.18
C ARG A 158 23.97 -57.10 83.10
N ALA A 159 24.51 -57.69 82.03
CA ALA A 159 24.53 -59.14 81.81
C ALA A 159 25.60 -59.87 82.66
N LEU A 160 26.76 -59.25 82.91
CA LEU A 160 27.85 -59.82 83.71
C LEU A 160 27.74 -59.53 85.21
N GLY A 161 26.79 -58.71 85.65
CA GLY A 161 26.52 -58.44 87.06
C GLY A 161 27.68 -57.76 87.82
N ARG A 162 28.66 -57.21 87.10
CA ARG A 162 29.82 -56.50 87.66
C ARG A 162 30.28 -55.44 86.67
N GLU A 163 30.55 -54.24 87.19
CA GLU A 163 31.02 -53.10 86.39
C GLU A 163 32.33 -53.45 85.70
N VAL A 164 32.34 -53.43 84.37
CA VAL A 164 33.55 -53.61 83.57
C VAL A 164 34.11 -52.22 83.27
N HIS A 165 35.08 -51.80 84.08
CA HIS A 165 35.91 -50.62 83.84
C HIS A 165 37.17 -51.04 83.04
N GLU A 166 37.18 -50.75 81.74
CA GLU A 166 38.29 -50.18 80.94
C GLU A 166 37.80 -49.85 79.50
#